data_AF-A0A6N7M3U9-F1
#
_entry.id   AF-A0A6N7M3U9-F1
#
_cell.length_a   1.000
_cell.length_b   1.000
_cell.length_c   1.000
_cell.angle_alpha   90.00
_cell.angle_beta   90.00
_cell.angle_gamma   90.00
#
_symmetry.space_group_name_H-M   'P 1'
#
loop_
_entity.id
_entity.type
_entity.pdbx_description
1 polymer ?
#
loop_
_entity_poly.entity_id
_entity_poly.type
_entity_poly.pdbx_seq_one_letter_code
_entity_poly.pdbx_strand_id
1 'polypeptide(L)'
;RESAANENSFIDHFISFSTLSMISIPAFLVGSIFIYIFSVKLNWIPAAFNALPYEDYSFLKKIGFFFTVLIFPSLTLSFESVAYVVRQTRASMIEELKTNYVRTAVLKGVRPQRVIISHAMRNALLPAITVIAFNIGYILVSGI
;
A
#
# COMPACT_ATOMS: atom_id res chain seq x y z
N ARG A 1 6.23 20.61 26.72
CA ARG A 1 5.43 19.45 27.18
C ARG A 1 5.06 18.68 25.93
N GLU A 2 5.55 17.44 25.87
CA GLU A 2 5.12 16.33 25.01
C GLU A 2 5.30 16.56 23.48
N SER A 3 6.38 16.06 22.86
CA SER A 3 6.58 14.66 22.45
C SER A 3 5.33 14.09 21.76
N ALA A 4 5.49 13.47 20.58
CA ALA A 4 4.41 12.74 19.88
C ALA A 4 3.33 13.58 19.16
N ALA A 5 3.73 14.42 18.20
CA ALA A 5 2.76 14.87 17.19
C ALA A 5 2.36 13.68 16.29
N ASN A 6 1.35 12.91 16.75
CA ASN A 6 0.68 11.73 16.19
C ASN A 6 1.09 10.32 16.66
N GLU A 7 1.88 10.16 17.73
CA GLU A 7 1.86 8.89 18.47
C GLU A 7 0.57 8.93 19.35
N ASN A 8 -0.41 8.05 19.12
CA ASN A 8 -1.77 8.03 19.73
C ASN A 8 -2.88 8.91 19.12
N SER A 9 -2.75 9.37 17.87
CA SER A 9 -3.91 9.93 17.15
C SER A 9 -4.93 8.83 16.81
N PHE A 10 -6.23 9.16 16.75
CA PHE A 10 -7.26 8.24 16.24
C PHE A 10 -6.90 7.69 14.85
N ILE A 11 -6.26 8.52 14.02
CA ILE A 11 -5.77 8.14 12.69
C ILE A 11 -4.62 7.13 12.80
N ASP A 12 -3.71 7.30 13.76
CA ASP A 12 -2.60 6.37 14.00
C ASP A 12 -3.09 5.02 14.55
N HIS A 13 -4.11 5.03 15.42
CA HIS A 13 -4.80 3.82 15.87
C HIS A 13 -5.53 3.13 14.71
N PHE A 14 -6.23 3.87 13.86
CA PHE A 14 -6.91 3.31 12.70
C PHE A 14 -5.92 2.70 11.71
N ILE A 15 -4.82 3.39 11.39
CA ILE A 15 -3.76 2.88 10.51
C ILE A 15 -3.11 1.64 11.13
N SER A 16 -2.79 1.67 12.43
CA SER A 16 -2.16 0.54 13.11
C SER A 16 -3.10 -0.69 13.17
N PHE A 17 -4.36 -0.48 13.54
CA PHE A 17 -5.38 -1.53 13.56
C PHE A 17 -5.63 -2.11 12.17
N SER A 18 -5.77 -1.24 11.16
CA SER A 18 -5.95 -1.66 9.76
C SER A 18 -4.76 -2.46 9.28
N THR A 19 -3.54 -1.99 9.55
CA THR A 19 -2.30 -2.68 9.14
C THR A 19 -2.13 -4.03 9.85
N LEU A 20 -2.44 -4.11 11.15
CA LEU A 20 -2.41 -5.37 11.90
C LEU A 20 -3.44 -6.39 11.40
N SER A 21 -4.65 -5.91 11.09
CA SER A 21 -5.70 -6.73 10.47
C SER A 21 -5.26 -7.22 9.10
N MET A 22 -4.68 -6.33 8.29
CA MET A 22 -4.14 -6.63 6.96
C MET A 22 -3.08 -7.71 6.97
N ILE A 23 -2.15 -7.67 7.93
CA ILE A 23 -1.08 -8.67 8.06
C ILE A 23 -1.62 -10.02 8.52
N SER A 24 -2.71 -10.00 9.30
CA SER A 24 -3.32 -11.21 9.86
C SER A 24 -4.26 -11.92 8.88
N ILE A 25 -4.76 -11.21 7.86
CA ILE A 25 -5.64 -11.77 6.84
C ILE A 25 -4.81 -12.27 5.66
N PRO A 26 -4.87 -13.56 5.30
CA PRO A 26 -4.18 -14.07 4.12
C PRO A 26 -4.61 -13.36 2.83
N ALA A 27 -3.66 -13.04 1.95
CA ALA A 27 -3.94 -12.32 0.70
C ALA A 27 -5.01 -13.01 -0.17
N PHE A 28 -4.99 -14.34 -0.26
CA PHE A 28 -5.99 -15.10 -1.02
C PHE A 28 -7.42 -14.90 -0.50
N LEU A 29 -7.60 -14.66 0.82
CA LEU A 29 -8.90 -14.43 1.42
C LEU A 29 -9.44 -13.04 1.06
N VAL A 30 -8.59 -12.02 1.07
CA VAL A 30 -8.94 -10.67 0.59
C VAL A 30 -9.37 -10.72 -0.86
N GLY A 31 -8.60 -11.42 -1.71
CA GLY A 31 -8.94 -11.60 -3.12
C GLY A 31 -10.25 -12.35 -3.32
N SER A 32 -10.50 -13.40 -2.54
CA SER A 32 -11.76 -14.15 -2.58
C SER A 32 -12.95 -13.28 -2.19
N ILE A 33 -12.81 -12.41 -1.18
CA ILE A 33 -13.86 -11.46 -0.77
C ILE A 33 -14.13 -10.43 -1.88
N PHE A 34 -13.08 -9.88 -2.50
CA PHE A 34 -13.25 -8.96 -3.62
C PHE A 34 -13.97 -9.61 -4.80
N ILE A 35 -13.58 -10.83 -5.19
CA ILE A 35 -14.28 -11.58 -6.23
C ILE A 35 -15.74 -11.82 -5.85
N TYR A 36 -16.01 -12.25 -4.62
CA TYR A 36 -17.38 -12.49 -4.16
C TYR A 36 -18.25 -11.23 -4.21
N ILE A 37 -17.75 -10.08 -3.71
CA ILE A 37 -18.53 -8.84 -3.67
C ILE A 37 -18.74 -8.28 -5.08
N PHE A 38 -17.67 -8.11 -5.85
CA PHE A 38 -17.71 -7.37 -7.10
C PHE A 38 -18.11 -8.22 -8.30
N SER A 39 -17.80 -9.51 -8.27
CA SER A 39 -18.19 -10.43 -9.33
C SER A 39 -19.52 -11.12 -9.05
N VAL A 40 -19.68 -11.74 -7.89
CA VAL A 40 -20.87 -12.58 -7.62
C VAL A 40 -22.08 -11.72 -7.19
N LYS A 41 -21.88 -10.82 -6.23
CA LYS A 41 -23.00 -10.04 -5.66
C LYS A 41 -23.39 -8.85 -6.55
N LEU A 42 -22.40 -8.07 -6.99
CA LEU A 42 -22.61 -6.84 -7.76
C LEU A 42 -22.66 -7.06 -9.27
N ASN A 43 -22.11 -8.17 -9.78
CA ASN A 43 -21.99 -8.45 -11.23
C ASN A 43 -21.32 -7.31 -12.02
N TRP A 44 -20.42 -6.55 -11.39
CA TRP A 44 -19.74 -5.44 -12.05
C TRP A 44 -18.65 -5.93 -12.99
N ILE A 45 -17.91 -6.97 -12.59
CA ILE A 45 -16.76 -7.49 -13.32
C ILE A 45 -16.80 -9.03 -13.30
N PRO A 46 -16.55 -9.72 -14.42
CA PRO A 46 -16.47 -11.18 -14.43
C PRO A 46 -15.33 -11.71 -13.56
N ALA A 47 -15.55 -12.84 -12.89
CA ALA A 47 -14.57 -13.42 -11.97
C ALA A 47 -13.31 -13.92 -12.69
N ALA A 48 -13.43 -14.20 -13.99
CA ALA A 48 -12.33 -14.69 -14.80
C ALA A 48 -12.47 -14.21 -16.25
N PHE A 49 -11.32 -14.03 -16.90
CA PHE A 49 -11.23 -13.52 -18.28
C PHE A 49 -11.91 -14.45 -19.30
N ASN A 50 -11.80 -15.75 -19.08
CA ASN A 50 -12.39 -16.82 -19.89
C ASN A 50 -13.91 -16.99 -19.72
N ALA A 51 -14.54 -16.27 -18.78
CA ALA A 51 -15.99 -16.33 -18.57
C ALA A 51 -16.80 -15.45 -19.54
N LEU A 52 -16.14 -14.68 -20.41
CA LEU A 52 -16.80 -13.76 -21.35
C LEU A 52 -16.87 -14.34 -22.77
N PRO A 53 -18.01 -14.19 -23.48
CA PRO A 53 -18.12 -14.58 -24.89
C PRO A 53 -17.33 -13.58 -25.74
N TYR A 54 -16.11 -13.98 -26.12
CA TYR A 54 -15.08 -13.06 -26.65
C TYR A 54 -14.92 -13.08 -28.17
N GLU A 55 -15.61 -13.98 -28.87
CA GLU A 55 -15.38 -14.20 -30.29
C GLU A 55 -15.81 -12.99 -31.15
N ASP A 56 -16.83 -12.24 -30.71
CA ASP A 56 -17.41 -11.12 -31.48
C ASP A 56 -16.88 -9.72 -31.13
N TYR A 57 -15.95 -9.57 -30.16
CA TYR A 57 -15.46 -8.25 -29.77
C TYR A 57 -14.29 -7.75 -30.63
N SER A 58 -14.31 -6.47 -30.99
CA SER A 58 -13.16 -5.77 -31.60
C SER A 58 -11.95 -5.77 -30.66
N PHE A 59 -10.74 -5.84 -31.22
CA PHE A 59 -9.46 -5.92 -30.49
C PHE A 59 -9.33 -4.87 -29.36
N LEU A 60 -9.76 -3.64 -29.61
CA LEU A 60 -9.71 -2.56 -28.61
C LEU A 60 -10.62 -2.82 -27.39
N LYS A 61 -11.80 -3.40 -27.62
CA LYS A 61 -12.69 -3.83 -26.52
C LYS A 61 -12.05 -4.96 -25.72
N LYS A 62 -11.32 -5.87 -26.39
CA LYS A 62 -10.65 -6.96 -25.69
C LYS A 62 -9.57 -6.49 -24.72
N ILE A 63 -8.78 -5.50 -25.14
CA ILE A 63 -7.78 -4.88 -24.27
C ILE A 63 -8.43 -4.18 -23.07
N GLY A 64 -9.48 -3.40 -23.29
CA GLY A 64 -10.16 -2.68 -22.20
C GLY A 64 -10.72 -3.63 -21.12
N PHE A 65 -11.32 -4.74 -21.53
CA PHE A 65 -11.82 -5.75 -20.59
C PHE A 65 -10.70 -6.52 -19.90
N PHE A 66 -9.60 -6.83 -20.61
CA PHE A 66 -8.43 -7.47 -20.01
C PHE A 66 -7.91 -6.68 -18.79
N PHE A 67 -7.73 -5.36 -18.94
CA PHE A 67 -7.34 -4.51 -17.82
C PHE A 67 -8.38 -4.50 -16.69
N THR A 68 -9.67 -4.51 -17.03
CA THR A 68 -10.75 -4.48 -16.03
C THR A 68 -10.76 -5.74 -15.15
N VAL A 69 -10.55 -6.91 -15.73
CA VAL A 69 -10.49 -8.19 -15.00
C VAL A 69 -9.24 -8.27 -14.11
N LEU A 70 -8.14 -7.63 -14.51
CA LEU A 70 -6.90 -7.61 -13.73
C LEU A 70 -6.93 -6.70 -12.50
N ILE A 71 -7.91 -5.81 -12.36
CA ILE A 71 -7.96 -4.86 -11.23
C ILE A 71 -7.98 -5.59 -9.89
N PHE A 72 -8.83 -6.59 -9.70
CA PHE A 72 -8.96 -7.26 -8.40
C PHE A 72 -7.78 -8.15 -8.02
N PRO A 73 -7.25 -9.02 -8.91
CA PRO A 73 -6.02 -9.75 -8.63
C PRO A 73 -4.86 -8.80 -8.32
N SER A 74 -4.70 -7.72 -9.10
CA SER A 74 -3.63 -6.74 -8.88
C SER A 74 -3.78 -6.01 -7.56
N LEU A 75 -4.99 -5.59 -7.20
CA LEU A 75 -5.26 -4.96 -5.90
C LEU A 75 -4.98 -5.91 -4.74
N THR A 76 -5.35 -7.18 -4.89
CA THR A 76 -5.10 -8.20 -3.86
C THR A 76 -3.60 -8.41 -3.63
N LEU A 77 -2.82 -8.54 -4.71
CA LEU A 77 -1.37 -8.68 -4.63
C LEU A 77 -0.70 -7.41 -4.10
N SER A 78 -1.20 -6.24 -4.49
CA SER A 78 -0.70 -4.95 -4.01
C SER A 78 -0.99 -4.73 -2.53
N PHE A 79 -2.10 -5.29 -2.02
CA PHE A 79 -2.54 -5.12 -0.64
C PHE A 79 -1.48 -5.56 0.39
N GLU A 80 -0.87 -6.72 0.16
CA GLU A 80 0.21 -7.26 0.99
C GLU A 80 1.47 -6.36 0.94
N SER A 81 1.86 -5.98 -0.27
CA SER A 81 3.05 -5.14 -0.49
C SER A 81 2.91 -3.77 0.17
N VAL A 82 1.72 -3.16 0.06
CA VAL A 82 1.41 -1.86 0.68
C VAL A 82 1.46 -1.95 2.20
N ALA A 83 0.86 -2.98 2.79
CA ALA A 83 0.87 -3.16 4.25
C ALA A 83 2.30 -3.25 4.81
N TYR A 84 3.17 -3.99 4.12
CA TYR A 84 4.58 -4.08 4.47
C TYR A 84 5.29 -2.72 4.40
N VAL A 85 5.16 -2.02 3.26
CA VAL A 85 5.81 -0.72 3.02
C VAL A 85 5.36 0.34 4.03
N VAL A 86 4.05 0.38 4.36
CA VAL A 86 3.50 1.29 5.36
C VAL A 86 4.11 1.02 6.74
N ARG A 87 4.18 -0.24 7.15
CA ARG A 87 4.76 -0.61 8.45
C ARG A 87 6.23 -0.24 8.55
N GLN A 88 6.99 -0.54 7.50
CA GLN A 88 8.42 -0.20 7.44
C GLN A 88 8.62 1.31 7.52
N THR A 89 7.87 2.08 6.72
CA THR A 89 7.93 3.54 6.72
C THR A 89 7.57 4.12 8.09
N ARG A 90 6.56 3.55 8.78
CA ARG A 90 6.18 3.99 10.14
C ARG A 90 7.30 3.73 11.15
N ALA A 91 7.92 2.55 11.12
CA ALA A 91 9.04 2.24 12.01
C ALA A 91 10.21 3.22 11.80
N SER A 92 10.59 3.44 10.54
CA SER A 92 11.65 4.39 10.19
C SER A 92 11.29 5.83 10.53
N MET A 93 10.03 6.24 10.41
CA MET A 93 9.57 7.57 10.84
C MET A 93 9.72 7.78 12.35
N ILE A 94 9.40 6.77 13.16
CA ILE A 94 9.55 6.83 14.62
C ILE A 94 11.01 7.01 15.02
N GLU A 95 11.93 6.32 14.35
CA GLU A 95 13.37 6.46 14.55
C GLU A 95 13.87 7.84 14.09
N GLU A 96 13.46 8.27 12.90
CA GLU A 96 13.93 9.50 12.29
C GLU A 96 13.50 10.75 13.09
N LEU A 97 12.30 10.73 13.66
CA LEU A 97 11.81 11.81 14.54
C LEU A 97 12.61 11.94 15.85
N LYS A 98 13.35 10.90 16.27
CA LYS A 98 14.19 10.93 17.47
C LYS A 98 15.58 11.53 17.24
N THR A 99 15.94 11.80 15.99
CA THR A 99 17.28 12.29 15.61
C THR A 99 17.55 13.73 16.07
N ASN A 100 18.84 14.03 16.28
CA ASN A 100 19.29 15.35 16.77
C ASN A 100 19.01 16.49 15.78
N TYR A 101 19.04 16.22 14.47
CA TYR A 101 18.79 17.25 13.46
C TYR A 101 17.29 17.64 13.44
N VAL A 102 16.37 16.68 13.66
CA VAL A 102 14.93 16.97 13.83
C VAL A 102 14.70 17.82 15.06
N ARG A 103 15.30 17.47 16.20
CA ARG A 103 15.23 18.27 17.43
C ARG A 103 15.74 19.69 17.21
N THR A 104 16.86 19.83 16.50
CA THR A 104 17.43 21.13 16.15
C THR A 104 16.49 21.95 15.26
N ALA A 105 15.85 21.33 14.27
CA ALA A 105 14.89 22.00 13.39
C ALA A 105 13.66 22.52 14.16
N VAL A 106 13.16 21.72 15.12
CA VAL A 106 12.06 22.14 16.01
C VAL A 106 12.49 23.31 16.91
N LEU A 107 13.70 23.27 17.48
CA LEU A 107 14.25 24.36 18.30
C LEU A 107 14.46 25.65 17.49
N LYS A 108 14.73 25.54 16.19
CA LYS A 108 14.79 26.69 15.25
C LYS A 108 13.40 27.25 14.87
N GLY A 109 12.31 26.71 15.42
CA GLY A 109 10.96 27.17 15.16
C GLY A 109 10.37 26.70 13.83
N VAL A 110 10.96 25.68 13.20
CA VAL A 110 10.39 25.11 11.97
C VAL A 110 9.04 24.45 12.29
N ARG A 111 8.01 24.75 11.48
CA ARG A 111 6.66 24.18 11.63
C ARG A 111 6.72 22.64 11.65
N PRO A 112 6.06 21.95 12.61
CA PRO A 112 6.10 20.48 12.73
C PRO A 112 5.76 19.72 11.44
N GLN A 113 4.74 20.17 10.71
CA GLN A 113 4.35 19.57 9.43
C GLN A 113 5.47 19.62 8.38
N ARG A 114 6.23 20.71 8.34
CA ARG A 114 7.36 20.87 7.41
C ARG A 114 8.52 19.95 7.79
N VAL A 115 8.78 19.79 9.09
CA VAL A 115 9.79 18.85 9.60
C VAL A 115 9.42 17.40 9.23
N ILE A 116 8.16 17.03 9.41
CA ILE A 116 7.66 15.69 9.06
C ILE A 116 7.79 15.44 7.55
N ILE A 117 7.19 16.29 6.71
CA ILE A 117 7.10 16.03 5.26
C ILE A 117 8.46 16.20 4.56
N SER A 118 9.23 17.23 4.91
CA SER A 118 10.42 17.61 4.15
C SER A 118 11.74 17.06 4.72
N HIS A 119 11.78 16.72 6.01
CA HIS A 119 13.01 16.26 6.66
C HIS A 119 12.92 14.79 7.07
N ALA A 120 11.96 14.45 7.94
CA ALA A 120 11.85 13.09 8.46
C ALA A 120 11.36 12.09 7.41
N MET A 121 10.28 12.40 6.68
CA MET A 121 9.67 11.46 5.72
C MET A 121 10.59 11.07 4.57
N ARG A 122 11.37 12.03 4.05
CA ARG A 122 12.29 11.74 2.94
C ARG A 122 13.40 10.76 3.34
N ASN A 123 13.87 10.83 4.58
CA ASN A 123 14.88 9.91 5.11
C ASN A 123 14.24 8.58 5.55
N ALA A 124 13.07 8.63 6.19
CA ALA A 124 12.35 7.45 6.64
C ALA A 124 11.85 6.56 5.49
N LEU A 125 11.74 7.08 4.26
CA LEU A 125 11.38 6.31 3.07
C LEU A 125 12.55 5.52 2.46
N LEU A 126 13.81 5.79 2.84
CA LEU A 126 14.96 5.08 2.28
C LEU A 126 14.83 3.55 2.41
N PRO A 127 14.46 2.98 3.57
CA PRO A 127 14.29 1.53 3.70
C PRO A 127 13.13 0.99 2.86
N ALA A 128 12.02 1.74 2.78
CA ALA A 128 10.88 1.38 1.95
C ALA A 128 11.25 1.31 0.47
N ILE A 129 12.03 2.27 -0.03
CA ILE A 129 12.53 2.30 -1.41
C ILE A 129 13.40 1.07 -1.70
N THR A 130 14.28 0.68 -0.77
CA THR A 130 15.10 -0.53 -0.92
C THR A 130 14.25 -1.78 -1.05
N VAL A 131 13.19 -1.89 -0.25
CA VAL A 131 12.29 -3.06 -0.33
C VAL A 131 11.48 -3.05 -1.62
N ILE A 132 11.02 -1.88 -2.08
CA ILE A 132 10.34 -1.78 -3.38
C ILE A 132 11.27 -2.20 -4.51
N ALA A 133 12.53 -1.74 -4.50
CA ALA A 133 13.52 -2.14 -5.49
C ALA A 133 13.78 -3.66 -5.47
N PHE A 134 13.85 -4.25 -4.28
CA PHE A 134 13.97 -5.70 -4.13
C PHE A 134 12.75 -6.45 -4.67
N ASN A 135 11.53 -5.99 -4.39
CA ASN A 135 10.30 -6.59 -4.92
C ASN A 135 10.24 -6.52 -6.44
N ILE A 136 10.64 -5.39 -7.05
CA ILE A 136 10.75 -5.27 -8.50
C ILE A 136 11.75 -6.29 -9.05
N GLY A 137 12.93 -6.40 -8.42
CA GLY A 137 13.93 -7.41 -8.79
C GLY A 137 13.39 -8.83 -8.68
N TYR A 138 12.64 -9.12 -7.62
CA TYR A 138 12.01 -10.43 -7.41
C TYR A 138 10.99 -10.75 -8.51
N ILE A 139 10.16 -9.81 -8.91
CA ILE A 139 9.20 -10.00 -10.01
C ILE A 139 9.93 -10.26 -11.34
N LEU A 140 10.97 -9.49 -11.63
CA LEU A 140 11.75 -9.64 -12.87
C LEU A 140 12.50 -10.98 -12.94
N VAL A 141 13.00 -11.47 -11.80
CA VAL A 141 13.78 -12.73 -11.72
C VAL A 141 12.89 -13.96 -11.60
N SER A 142 11.78 -13.89 -10.85
CA SER A 142 10.94 -15.06 -10.57
C SER A 142 10.17 -15.58 -11.78
N GLY A 143 10.03 -14.79 -12.85
CA GLY A 143 9.59 -15.27 -14.17
C GLY A 143 8.23 -15.98 -14.16
N ILE A 144 7.29 -15.50 -13.34
CA ILE A 144 5.85 -15.77 -13.49
C ILE A 144 5.22 -14.62 -14.28
#